data_AF-A0A4Q5RLD6-F1
#
_entry.id   AF-A0A4Q5RLD6-F1
#
_cell.length_a   1.000
_cell.length_b   1.000
_cell.length_c   1.000
_cell.angle_alpha   90.00
_cell.angle_beta   90.00
_cell.angle_gamma   90.00
#
_symmetry.space_group_name_H-M   'P 1'
#
loop_
_entity.id
_entity.type
_entity.pdbx_description
1 polymer ?
#
loop_
_entity_poly.entity_id
_entity_poly.type
_entity_poly.pdbx_seq_one_letter_code
_entity_poly.pdbx_strand_id
1 'polypeptide(L)'
;MEIQKKGTISYQEFMEEHYLPGVPLVFKNAASIWKANGLFSPDWFRQNYGERTTNVHGREYSMQQIMDLVENSTETNPAPYPCKFDIGEQLPELLPLISPIGMNYAKPNWFDGKLFNLGKWGNAVELFIGGAGGKFPYL
;
A
#
# COMPACT_ATOMS: atom_id res chain seq x y z
N MET A 1 1.89 -7.85 23.17
CA MET A 1 2.55 -8.77 22.21
C MET A 1 3.61 -7.96 21.47
N GLU A 2 4.86 -8.40 21.49
CA GLU A 2 5.93 -7.76 20.72
C GLU A 2 5.94 -8.36 19.30
N ILE A 3 5.94 -7.50 18.27
CA ILE A 3 5.91 -7.96 16.87
C ILE A 3 7.35 -8.15 16.38
N GLN A 4 7.66 -9.36 15.94
CA GLN A 4 8.98 -9.69 15.41
C GLN A 4 9.27 -8.95 14.09
N LYS A 5 10.55 -8.64 13.86
CA LYS A 5 11.02 -7.97 12.63
C LYS A 5 12.18 -8.75 12.00
N LYS A 6 11.92 -9.52 10.94
CA LYS A 6 12.93 -10.36 10.27
C LYS A 6 13.36 -9.74 8.92
N GLY A 7 14.66 -9.79 8.63
CA GLY A 7 15.21 -9.32 7.37
C GLY A 7 15.09 -10.35 6.25
N THR A 8 15.53 -11.57 6.55
CA THR A 8 15.42 -12.74 5.68
C THR A 8 14.74 -13.84 6.49
N ILE A 9 13.78 -14.53 5.86
CA ILE A 9 13.07 -15.69 6.40
C ILE A 9 12.74 -16.59 5.22
N SER A 10 12.89 -17.91 5.37
CA SER A 10 12.50 -18.82 4.30
C SER A 10 10.97 -18.88 4.20
N TYR A 11 10.43 -19.25 3.02
CA TYR A 11 8.99 -19.43 2.88
C TYR A 11 8.45 -20.48 3.86
N GLN A 12 9.17 -21.59 4.06
CA GLN A 12 8.78 -22.65 5.01
C GLN A 12 8.72 -22.12 6.44
N GLU A 13 9.76 -21.43 6.90
CA GLU A 13 9.83 -20.83 8.24
C GLU A 13 8.71 -19.80 8.43
N PHE A 14 8.42 -18.96 7.43
CA PHE A 14 7.29 -18.04 7.47
C PHE A 14 5.95 -18.77 7.63
N MET A 15 5.75 -19.87 6.90
CA MET A 15 4.51 -20.65 6.99
C MET A 15 4.32 -21.31 8.35
N GLU A 16 5.37 -21.95 8.87
CA GLU A 16 5.33 -22.74 10.10
C GLU A 16 5.29 -21.87 11.37
N GLU A 17 6.06 -20.77 11.39
CA GLU A 17 6.21 -19.94 12.60
C GLU A 17 5.24 -18.76 12.67
N HIS A 18 4.72 -18.30 11.53
CA HIS A 18 3.94 -17.06 11.45
C HIS A 18 2.56 -17.23 10.81
N TYR A 19 2.49 -17.73 9.58
CA TYR A 19 1.22 -17.80 8.86
C TYR A 19 0.24 -18.79 9.48
N LEU A 20 0.62 -20.08 9.62
CA LEU A 20 -0.27 -21.12 10.16
C LEU A 20 -0.65 -20.86 11.63
N PRO A 21 0.26 -20.40 12.52
CA PRO A 21 -0.10 -20.09 13.90
C PRO A 21 -0.83 -18.74 14.08
N GLY A 22 -0.92 -17.90 13.04
CA GLY A 22 -1.53 -16.57 13.13
C GLY A 22 -0.68 -15.55 13.91
N VAL A 23 0.64 -15.66 13.87
CA VAL A 23 1.57 -14.77 14.58
C VAL A 23 2.11 -13.70 13.63
N PRO A 24 1.88 -12.39 13.89
CA PRO A 24 2.28 -11.33 12.98
C PRO A 24 3.81 -11.19 12.89
N LEU A 25 4.28 -10.82 11.70
CA LEU A 25 5.68 -10.57 11.37
C LEU A 25 5.81 -9.31 10.52
N VAL A 26 6.84 -8.50 10.79
CA VAL A 26 7.27 -7.43 9.88
C VAL A 26 8.50 -7.89 9.10
N PHE A 27 8.39 -7.90 7.77
CA PHE A 27 9.53 -8.12 6.89
C PHE A 27 10.29 -6.81 6.67
N LYS A 28 11.57 -6.74 7.05
CA LYS A 28 12.37 -5.51 6.87
C LYS A 28 12.71 -5.21 5.42
N ASN A 29 12.88 -6.26 4.60
CA ASN A 29 13.47 -6.15 3.27
C ASN A 29 12.55 -6.63 2.13
N ALA A 30 11.30 -7.03 2.40
CA ALA A 30 10.46 -7.66 1.39
C ALA A 30 10.20 -6.76 0.17
N ALA A 31 9.95 -5.47 0.39
CA ALA A 31 9.72 -4.48 -0.66
C ALA A 31 11.01 -4.01 -1.38
N SER A 32 12.20 -4.55 -1.04
CA SER A 32 13.46 -4.19 -1.74
C SER A 32 13.52 -4.66 -3.19
N ILE A 33 12.69 -5.65 -3.54
CA ILE A 33 12.61 -6.19 -4.90
C ILE A 33 11.78 -5.33 -5.86
N TRP A 34 10.99 -4.39 -5.32
CA TRP A 34 10.15 -3.51 -6.11
C TRP A 34 10.98 -2.40 -6.76
N LYS A 35 10.71 -2.10 -8.04
CA LYS A 35 11.34 -0.96 -8.73
C LYS A 35 10.99 0.38 -8.07
N ALA A 36 9.88 0.43 -7.35
CA ALA A 36 9.46 1.58 -6.56
C ALA A 36 10.34 1.84 -5.33
N ASN A 37 11.22 0.92 -4.92
CA ASN A 37 12.05 1.08 -3.73
C ASN A 37 12.97 2.32 -3.88
N GLY A 38 12.80 3.29 -2.98
CA GLY A 38 13.51 4.57 -3.03
C GLY A 38 13.04 5.55 -4.11
N LEU A 39 12.03 5.20 -4.91
CA LEU A 39 11.50 6.05 -5.98
C LEU A 39 10.40 6.99 -5.49
N PHE A 40 9.47 6.45 -4.70
CA PHE A 40 8.27 7.18 -4.31
C PHE A 40 8.60 8.28 -3.29
N SER A 41 8.20 9.51 -3.64
CA SER A 41 8.26 10.71 -2.81
C SER A 41 7.09 11.62 -3.18
N PRO A 42 6.72 12.59 -2.32
CA PRO A 42 5.68 13.56 -2.67
C PRO A 42 5.92 14.27 -3.99
N ASP A 43 7.15 14.73 -4.24
CA ASP A 43 7.53 15.38 -5.49
C ASP A 43 7.41 14.46 -6.70
N TRP A 44 7.79 13.18 -6.55
CA TRP A 44 7.62 12.21 -7.62
C TRP A 44 6.13 12.01 -7.97
N PHE A 45 5.25 11.94 -6.97
CA PHE A 45 3.80 11.85 -7.21
C PHE A 45 3.23 13.12 -7.84
N ARG A 46 3.67 14.32 -7.42
CA ARG A 46 3.27 15.59 -8.07
C ARG A 46 3.64 15.59 -9.55
N GLN A 47 4.87 15.21 -9.88
CA GLN A 47 5.39 15.25 -11.24
C GLN A 47 4.72 14.23 -12.17
N ASN A 48 4.47 13.00 -11.68
CA ASN A 48 4.00 11.90 -12.54
C ASN A 48 2.47 11.74 -12.51
N TYR A 49 1.80 12.17 -11.44
CA TYR A 49 0.38 11.90 -11.21
C TYR A 49 -0.40 13.09 -10.64
N GLY A 50 0.14 14.32 -10.67
CA GLY A 50 -0.43 15.49 -10.01
C GLY A 50 -1.92 15.74 -10.30
N GLU A 51 -2.36 15.48 -11.54
CA GLU A 51 -3.74 15.67 -12.00
C GLU A 51 -4.68 14.49 -11.67
N ARG A 52 -4.15 13.34 -11.24
CA ARG A 52 -4.99 12.19 -10.87
C ARG A 52 -5.82 12.53 -9.65
N THR A 53 -7.10 12.18 -9.66
CA THR A 53 -8.02 12.52 -8.57
C THR A 53 -8.48 11.28 -7.81
N THR A 54 -8.84 11.50 -6.54
CA THR A 54 -9.58 10.54 -5.73
C THR A 54 -10.61 11.26 -4.85
N ASN A 55 -11.62 10.52 -4.40
CA ASN A 55 -12.65 11.05 -3.51
C ASN A 55 -12.34 10.71 -2.05
N VAL A 56 -12.31 11.72 -1.19
CA VAL A 56 -12.18 11.57 0.26
C VAL A 56 -13.37 12.25 0.92
N HIS A 57 -14.24 11.46 1.57
CA HIS A 57 -15.46 11.93 2.25
C HIS A 57 -16.36 12.82 1.39
N GLY A 58 -16.59 12.43 0.13
CA GLY A 58 -17.46 13.16 -0.80
C GLY A 58 -16.78 14.35 -1.49
N ARG A 59 -15.54 14.70 -1.12
CA ARG A 59 -14.76 15.74 -1.79
C ARG A 59 -13.69 15.13 -2.68
N GLU A 60 -13.61 15.62 -3.92
CA GLU A 60 -12.54 15.27 -4.84
C GLU A 60 -11.27 16.05 -4.51
N TYR A 61 -10.12 15.37 -4.56
CA TYR A 61 -8.80 15.95 -4.43
C TYR A 61 -7.89 15.42 -5.54
N SER A 62 -7.06 16.30 -6.11
CA SER A 62 -5.96 15.88 -6.98
C SER A 62 -4.77 15.38 -6.16
N MET A 63 -3.95 14.51 -6.75
CA MET A 63 -2.71 14.02 -6.13
C MET A 63 -1.82 15.18 -5.69
N GLN A 64 -1.73 16.25 -6.50
CA GLN A 64 -0.96 17.44 -6.13
C GLN A 64 -1.49 18.08 -4.84
N GLN A 65 -2.80 18.30 -4.74
CA GLN A 65 -3.42 18.84 -3.53
C GLN A 65 -3.19 17.93 -2.32
N ILE A 66 -3.25 16.62 -2.52
CA ILE A 66 -3.02 15.64 -1.45
C ILE A 66 -1.58 15.73 -0.95
N MET A 67 -0.57 15.79 -1.83
CA MET A 67 0.84 15.93 -1.41
C MET A 67 1.06 17.21 -0.60
N ASP A 68 0.47 18.33 -1.03
CA ASP A 68 0.57 19.61 -0.32
C ASP A 68 -0.10 19.55 1.08
N LEU A 69 -1.24 18.86 1.20
CA LEU A 69 -1.92 18.67 2.49
C LEU A 69 -1.15 17.73 3.41
N VAL A 70 -0.56 16.67 2.87
CA VAL A 70 0.17 15.63 3.62
C VAL A 70 1.46 16.19 4.24
N GLU A 71 2.20 17.00 3.50
CA GLU A 71 3.43 17.64 4.02
C GLU A 71 3.15 18.65 5.13
N ASN A 72 1.99 19.31 5.11
CA ASN A 72 1.55 20.26 6.14
C ASN A 72 0.69 19.61 7.25
N SER A 73 0.54 18.28 7.21
CA SER A 73 -0.30 17.53 8.14
C SER A 73 0.34 17.44 9.52
N THR A 74 -0.42 17.77 10.55
CA THR A 74 -0.04 17.63 11.96
C THR A 74 -1.16 16.97 12.75
N GLU A 75 -0.91 16.53 13.97
CA GLU A 75 -1.96 15.93 14.82
C GLU A 75 -3.17 16.85 15.03
N THR A 76 -2.94 18.17 15.10
CA THR A 76 -3.99 19.18 15.27
C THR A 76 -4.57 19.71 13.95
N ASN A 77 -3.93 19.41 12.82
CA ASN A 77 -4.38 19.76 11.48
C ASN A 77 -4.10 18.60 10.51
N PRO A 78 -4.88 17.50 10.59
CA PRO A 78 -4.60 16.31 9.81
C PRO A 78 -5.00 16.48 8.35
N ALA A 79 -4.20 15.92 7.44
CA ALA A 79 -4.62 15.72 6.06
C ALA A 79 -5.87 14.80 5.98
N PRO A 80 -6.69 14.92 4.92
CA PRO A 80 -7.85 14.05 4.72
C PRO A 80 -7.48 12.56 4.76
N TYR A 81 -8.25 11.76 5.50
CA TYR A 81 -7.99 10.32 5.65
C TYR A 81 -9.30 9.50 5.82
N PRO A 82 -9.41 8.27 5.26
CA PRO A 82 -8.45 7.60 4.41
C PRO A 82 -8.39 8.24 3.02
N CYS A 83 -7.19 8.65 2.60
CA CYS A 83 -6.93 9.08 1.24
C CYS A 83 -6.33 7.90 0.48
N LYS A 84 -7.13 7.29 -0.41
CA LYS A 84 -6.75 6.08 -1.12
C LYS A 84 -6.94 6.20 -2.62
N PHE A 85 -6.06 5.54 -3.36
CA PHE A 85 -6.22 5.30 -4.80
C PHE A 85 -6.29 3.80 -5.04
N ASP A 86 -7.28 3.35 -5.80
CA ASP A 86 -7.27 2.01 -6.38
C ASP A 86 -6.19 1.98 -7.47
N ILE A 87 -5.13 1.21 -7.28
CA ILE A 87 -4.01 1.16 -8.23
C ILE A 87 -4.45 0.53 -9.54
N GLY A 88 -5.36 -0.46 -9.54
CA GLY A 88 -5.80 -1.10 -10.78
C GLY A 88 -6.63 -0.16 -11.67
N GLU A 89 -7.46 0.68 -11.06
CA GLU A 89 -8.39 1.56 -11.77
C GLU A 89 -7.83 2.98 -12.00
N GLN A 90 -7.19 3.56 -11.00
CA GLN A 90 -6.79 4.98 -11.00
C GLN A 90 -5.32 5.19 -11.34
N LEU A 91 -4.44 4.23 -11.02
CA LEU A 91 -2.98 4.35 -11.16
C LEU A 91 -2.31 3.06 -11.74
N PRO A 92 -2.84 2.46 -12.82
CA PRO A 92 -2.39 1.13 -13.29
C PRO A 92 -0.91 1.11 -13.66
N GLU A 93 -0.32 2.25 -14.00
CA GLU A 93 1.10 2.41 -14.32
C GLU A 93 2.02 2.13 -13.12
N LEU A 94 1.49 2.11 -11.89
CA LEU A 94 2.27 1.73 -10.70
C LEU A 94 2.45 0.22 -10.57
N LEU A 95 1.55 -0.60 -11.13
CA LEU A 95 1.63 -2.07 -11.05
C LEU A 95 3.01 -2.65 -11.43
N PRO A 96 3.63 -2.27 -12.57
CA PRO A 96 4.98 -2.77 -12.89
C PRO A 96 6.07 -2.28 -11.93
N LEU A 97 5.83 -1.23 -11.13
CA LEU A 97 6.79 -0.70 -10.16
C LEU A 97 6.73 -1.45 -8.82
N ILE A 98 5.57 -2.02 -8.47
CA ILE A 98 5.30 -2.76 -7.22
C ILE A 98 5.12 -4.27 -7.45
N SER A 99 5.60 -4.78 -8.57
CA SER A 99 5.56 -6.21 -8.89
C SER A 99 6.83 -6.93 -8.39
N PRO A 100 6.73 -8.16 -7.87
CA PRO A 100 5.50 -8.90 -7.57
C PRO A 100 4.82 -8.40 -6.30
N ILE A 101 3.48 -8.26 -6.32
CA ILE A 101 2.69 -7.73 -5.19
C ILE A 101 2.88 -8.58 -3.93
N GLY A 102 2.86 -9.90 -4.06
CA GLY A 102 2.98 -10.84 -2.94
C GLY A 102 4.39 -10.97 -2.35
N MET A 103 5.39 -10.23 -2.88
CA MET A 103 6.79 -10.21 -2.42
C MET A 103 7.41 -11.60 -2.18
N ASN A 104 6.96 -12.62 -2.93
CA ASN A 104 7.29 -14.04 -2.79
C ASN A 104 6.77 -14.78 -1.54
N TYR A 105 6.06 -14.12 -0.63
CA TYR A 105 5.52 -14.74 0.59
C TYR A 105 4.04 -15.09 0.49
N ALA A 106 3.25 -14.35 -0.30
CA ALA A 106 1.85 -14.66 -0.57
C ALA A 106 1.72 -15.67 -1.73
N LYS A 107 2.13 -16.93 -1.51
CA LYS A 107 2.02 -18.01 -2.50
C LYS A 107 1.48 -19.30 -1.83
N PRO A 108 0.71 -20.14 -2.53
CA PRO A 108 0.05 -19.85 -3.81
C PRO A 108 -1.00 -18.75 -3.62
N ASN A 109 -1.05 -17.78 -4.54
CA ASN A 109 -2.06 -16.73 -4.52
C ASN A 109 -3.21 -17.15 -5.44
N TRP A 110 -4.38 -17.45 -4.87
CA TRP A 110 -5.54 -17.87 -5.67
C TRP A 110 -6.02 -16.77 -6.61
N PHE A 111 -5.75 -15.50 -6.29
CA PHE A 111 -6.06 -14.36 -7.16
C PHE A 111 -5.21 -14.29 -8.43
N ASP A 112 -4.13 -15.07 -8.53
CA ASP A 112 -3.36 -15.18 -9.78
C ASP A 112 -4.05 -16.14 -10.78
N GLY A 113 -5.06 -16.89 -10.34
CA GLY A 113 -5.80 -17.84 -11.16
C GLY A 113 -6.82 -17.15 -12.08
N LYS A 114 -6.91 -17.59 -13.35
CA LYS A 114 -7.85 -17.01 -14.33
C LYS A 114 -9.33 -17.04 -13.91
N LEU A 115 -9.71 -17.96 -13.01
CA LEU A 115 -11.06 -18.08 -12.46
C LEU A 115 -11.38 -17.02 -11.41
N PHE A 116 -10.37 -16.36 -10.84
CA PHE A 116 -10.49 -15.31 -9.82
C PHE A 116 -10.30 -13.89 -10.40
N ASN A 117 -10.31 -13.75 -11.73
CA ASN A 117 -10.25 -12.46 -12.44
C ASN A 117 -11.57 -11.65 -12.40
N LEU A 118 -12.62 -12.17 -11.75
CA LEU A 118 -13.96 -11.57 -11.73
C LEU A 118 -14.14 -10.67 -10.49
N GLY A 119 -13.92 -9.36 -10.66
CA GLY A 119 -14.27 -8.34 -9.67
C GLY A 119 -13.25 -8.11 -8.54
N LYS A 120 -13.56 -7.17 -7.63
CA LYS A 120 -12.75 -6.80 -6.45
C LYS A 120 -12.90 -7.83 -5.31
N TRP A 121 -12.76 -9.13 -5.59
CA TRP A 121 -12.96 -10.21 -4.60
C TRP A 121 -11.84 -10.30 -3.55
N GLY A 122 -11.38 -9.16 -3.03
CA GLY A 122 -10.33 -9.08 -2.01
C GLY A 122 -8.91 -8.96 -2.56
N ASN A 123 -8.72 -8.79 -3.87
CA ASN A 123 -7.42 -8.56 -4.52
C ASN A 123 -7.17 -7.08 -4.86
N ALA A 124 -7.94 -6.15 -4.28
CA ALA A 124 -7.75 -4.73 -4.51
C ALA A 124 -6.34 -4.31 -4.06
N VAL A 125 -5.61 -3.66 -4.95
CA VAL A 125 -4.30 -3.08 -4.65
C VAL A 125 -4.52 -1.59 -4.46
N GLU A 126 -4.35 -1.10 -3.24
CA GLU A 126 -4.66 0.28 -2.88
C GLU A 126 -3.39 1.02 -2.45
N LEU A 127 -3.22 2.25 -2.93
CA LEU A 127 -2.24 3.20 -2.42
C LEU A 127 -2.91 4.01 -1.30
N PHE A 128 -2.43 3.86 -0.07
CA PHE A 128 -2.84 4.70 1.06
C PHE A 128 -1.86 5.84 1.26
N ILE A 129 -2.39 7.05 1.35
CA ILE A 129 -1.60 8.27 1.59
C ILE A 129 -2.09 8.90 2.89
N GLY A 130 -1.16 9.25 3.78
CA GLY A 130 -1.44 9.94 5.02
C GLY A 130 -0.25 10.78 5.46
N GLY A 131 -0.53 11.94 6.04
CA GLY A 131 0.48 12.76 6.72
C GLY A 131 0.59 12.42 8.21
N ALA A 132 1.46 13.12 8.94
CA ALA A 132 1.77 12.81 10.34
C ALA A 132 0.55 12.81 11.29
N GLY A 133 -0.49 13.60 10.99
CA GLY A 133 -1.76 13.60 11.74
C GLY A 133 -2.77 12.52 11.34
N GLY A 134 -2.49 11.73 10.30
CA GLY A 134 -3.40 10.71 9.79
C GLY A 134 -3.62 9.60 10.81
N LYS A 135 -4.90 9.26 11.05
CA LYS A 135 -5.29 8.17 11.97
C LYS A 135 -6.17 7.20 11.23
N PHE A 136 -5.81 5.92 11.25
CA PHE A 136 -6.73 4.86 10.85
C PHE A 136 -7.80 4.72 11.94
N PRO A 137 -9.10 4.68 11.61
CA PRO A 137 -10.13 4.49 12.61
C PRO A 137 -9.93 3.13 13.28
N TYR A 138 -9.77 3.13 14.60
CA TYR A 138 -9.87 1.91 15.39
C TYR A 138 -11.37 1.56 15.52
N LEU A 139 -11.71 0.33 15.20
CA LEU A 139 -13.01 -0.26 15.54
C LEU A 139 -12.95 -0.86 16.95
#